data_AF-A0A0S7WZD4-F1
#
_entry.id   AF-A0A0S7WZD4-F1
#
_cell.length_a   1.000
_cell.length_b   1.000
_cell.length_c   1.000
_cell.angle_alpha   90.00
_cell.angle_beta   90.00
_cell.angle_gamma   90.00
#
_symmetry.space_group_name_H-M   'P 1'
#
loop_
_entity.id
_entity.type
_entity.pdbx_description
1 polymer ?
#
loop_
_entity_poly.entity_id
_entity_poly.type
_entity_poly.pdbx_seq_one_letter_code
_entity_poly.pdbx_strand_id
1 'polypeptide(L)'
;MAIEKTLKFIWNEFIYGGHLISLGAVSIVFTSAILLNIKITWDCLIIIYLFAYNSILYNRYKERRTDYLTNPERTKNLEKYFPYIFLIVFFSILISVGILFYYNRITALLFLILLSLLGFLYTEYFKKITEKIIAFKNIYFSLITSLLLIFLAFYYSYPLLTFPIFLILIFVFLRMLINTIFLDIKDIESDKKIKLMTFPILYGSKKILVFLKGITILSVLPIILGFYFDLIPKFSLVLLFVIPYSFYYFNKSKLEKNFYLVNYVLADFEFILWSFFVLAGKISL
;
A
#
# COMPACT_ATOMS: atom_id res chain seq x y z
N MET A 1 19.22 28.61 -4.16
CA MET A 1 19.04 28.40 -2.70
C MET A 1 17.57 28.29 -2.26
N ALA A 2 16.66 29.19 -2.66
CA ALA A 2 15.24 29.08 -2.31
C ALA A 2 14.53 27.89 -2.98
N ILE A 3 14.75 27.70 -4.29
CA ILE A 3 14.16 26.60 -5.08
C ILE A 3 14.55 25.23 -4.52
N GLU A 4 15.83 25.04 -4.19
CA GLU A 4 16.35 23.79 -3.64
C GLU A 4 15.73 23.45 -2.27
N LYS A 5 15.54 24.46 -1.40
CA LYS A 5 14.84 24.29 -0.12
C LYS A 5 13.38 23.89 -0.33
N THR A 6 12.68 24.53 -1.26
CA THR A 6 11.29 24.20 -1.58
C THR A 6 11.16 22.79 -2.16
N LEU A 7 12.04 22.40 -3.08
CA LEU A 7 12.04 21.05 -3.65
C LEU A 7 12.32 19.99 -2.57
N LYS A 8 13.28 20.24 -1.68
CA LYS A 8 13.57 19.35 -0.55
C LYS A 8 12.39 19.23 0.40
N PHE A 9 11.69 20.32 0.68
CA PHE A 9 10.47 20.31 1.48
C PHE A 9 9.37 19.45 0.84
N ILE A 10 9.07 19.65 -0.44
CA ILE A 10 8.06 18.88 -1.18
C ILE A 10 8.43 17.39 -1.18
N TRP A 11 9.69 17.07 -1.45
CA TRP A 11 10.20 15.69 -1.44
C TRP A 11 10.03 15.02 -0.07
N ASN A 12 10.38 15.75 0.99
CA ASN A 12 10.24 15.26 2.36
C ASN A 12 8.77 15.04 2.72
N GLU A 13 7.86 15.96 2.39
CA GLU A 13 6.43 15.73 2.61
C GLU A 13 5.91 14.55 1.79
N PHE A 14 6.34 14.43 0.53
CA PHE A 14 5.88 13.34 -0.33
C PHE A 14 6.24 11.95 0.22
N ILE A 15 7.48 11.78 0.71
CA ILE A 15 7.97 10.51 1.25
C ILE A 15 7.64 10.36 2.73
N TYR A 16 8.09 11.30 3.56
CA TYR A 16 7.95 11.24 5.02
C TYR A 16 6.58 11.68 5.52
N GLY A 17 5.80 12.43 4.74
CA GLY A 17 4.39 12.75 5.02
C GLY A 17 3.45 11.58 4.74
N GLY A 18 3.87 10.62 3.90
CA GLY A 18 3.11 9.40 3.61
C GLY A 18 2.26 9.49 2.34
N HIS A 19 2.33 10.60 1.63
CA HIS A 19 1.61 10.83 0.38
C HIS A 19 1.97 9.81 -0.71
N LEU A 20 3.24 9.41 -0.82
CA LEU A 20 3.67 8.36 -1.75
C LEU A 20 2.87 7.06 -1.54
N ILE A 21 2.75 6.61 -0.30
CA ILE A 21 2.07 5.37 0.06
C ILE A 21 0.54 5.52 -0.14
N SER A 22 -0.03 6.66 0.26
CA SER A 22 -1.44 6.95 0.03
C SER A 22 -1.80 6.98 -1.45
N LEU A 23 -0.97 7.59 -2.29
CA LEU A 23 -1.13 7.58 -3.75
C LEU A 23 -0.90 6.19 -4.36
N GLY A 24 -0.05 5.38 -3.75
CA GLY A 24 0.07 3.95 -4.07
C GLY A 24 -1.27 3.23 -3.90
N ALA A 25 -1.95 3.42 -2.75
CA ALA A 25 -3.28 2.83 -2.52
C ALA A 25 -4.32 3.32 -3.53
N VAL A 26 -4.33 4.62 -3.85
CA VAL A 26 -5.17 5.18 -4.92
C VAL A 26 -4.88 4.52 -6.26
N SER A 27 -3.61 4.34 -6.60
CA SER A 27 -3.17 3.75 -7.87
C SER A 27 -3.55 2.27 -7.97
N ILE A 28 -3.52 1.52 -6.86
CA ILE A 28 -4.03 0.14 -6.79
C ILE A 28 -5.52 0.10 -7.13
N VAL A 29 -6.33 0.95 -6.49
CA VAL A 29 -7.79 0.98 -6.70
C VAL A 29 -8.12 1.46 -8.12
N PHE A 30 -7.41 2.48 -8.61
CA PHE A 30 -7.56 2.98 -9.98
C PHE A 30 -7.24 1.91 -11.03
N THR A 31 -6.10 1.23 -10.87
CA THR A 31 -5.70 0.12 -11.74
C THR A 31 -6.76 -0.98 -11.71
N SER A 32 -7.22 -1.37 -10.53
CA SER A 32 -8.25 -2.40 -10.35
C SER A 32 -9.57 -2.02 -11.02
N ALA A 33 -9.98 -0.75 -10.91
CA ALA A 33 -11.19 -0.26 -11.58
C ALA A 33 -11.08 -0.36 -13.10
N ILE A 34 -9.92 -0.01 -13.69
CA ILE A 34 -9.71 -0.15 -15.13
C ILE A 34 -9.79 -1.62 -15.55
N LEU A 35 -9.16 -2.54 -14.80
CA LEU A 35 -9.20 -3.97 -15.09
C LEU A 35 -10.61 -4.56 -14.98
N LEU A 36 -11.44 -4.03 -14.08
CA LEU A 36 -12.84 -4.43 -13.90
C LEU A 36 -13.82 -3.69 -14.84
N ASN A 37 -13.31 -2.84 -15.75
CA ASN A 37 -14.13 -1.95 -16.60
C ASN A 37 -15.08 -1.02 -15.80
N ILE A 38 -14.69 -0.65 -14.59
CA ILE A 38 -15.42 0.31 -13.75
C ILE A 38 -14.98 1.74 -14.12
N LYS A 39 -15.94 2.60 -14.44
CA LYS A 39 -15.69 4.03 -14.67
C LYS A 39 -15.48 4.74 -13.34
N ILE A 40 -14.23 4.83 -12.91
CA ILE A 40 -13.87 5.46 -11.64
C ILE A 40 -14.02 6.98 -11.66
N THR A 41 -14.35 7.55 -10.51
CA THR A 41 -14.62 8.97 -10.28
C THR A 41 -13.71 9.52 -9.18
N TRP A 42 -13.49 10.84 -9.20
CA TRP A 42 -12.54 11.51 -8.30
C TRP A 42 -12.93 11.40 -6.82
N ASP A 43 -14.23 11.42 -6.52
CA ASP A 43 -14.79 11.24 -5.17
C ASP A 43 -14.33 9.92 -4.52
N CYS A 44 -14.41 8.80 -5.25
CA CYS A 44 -13.91 7.52 -4.77
C CYS A 44 -12.40 7.55 -4.50
N LEU A 45 -11.61 8.13 -5.42
CA LEU A 45 -10.15 8.24 -5.27
C LEU A 45 -9.76 9.11 -4.06
N ILE A 46 -10.50 10.20 -3.80
CA ILE A 46 -10.30 11.06 -2.63
C ILE A 46 -10.56 10.27 -1.35
N ILE A 47 -11.64 9.49 -1.27
CA ILE A 47 -11.92 8.66 -0.09
C ILE A 47 -10.79 7.66 0.17
N ILE A 48 -10.31 6.97 -0.87
CA ILE A 48 -9.20 6.01 -0.74
C ILE A 48 -7.92 6.69 -0.25
N TYR A 49 -7.61 7.86 -0.82
CA TYR A 49 -6.46 8.66 -0.40
C TYR A 49 -6.57 9.05 1.07
N LEU A 50 -7.70 9.63 1.49
CA LEU A 50 -7.93 10.06 2.87
C LEU A 50 -7.88 8.89 3.84
N PHE A 51 -8.47 7.76 3.49
CA PHE A 51 -8.41 6.53 4.29
C PHE A 51 -6.97 6.08 4.51
N ALA A 52 -6.20 5.88 3.42
CA ALA A 52 -4.81 5.44 3.51
C ALA A 52 -3.95 6.45 4.27
N TYR A 53 -4.11 7.75 3.98
CA TYR A 53 -3.38 8.83 4.63
C TYR A 53 -3.66 8.87 6.15
N ASN A 54 -4.93 8.74 6.56
CA ASN A 54 -5.30 8.69 7.97
C ASN A 54 -4.65 7.50 8.70
N SER A 55 -4.71 6.29 8.11
CA SER A 55 -4.10 5.10 8.71
C SER A 55 -2.59 5.27 8.88
N ILE A 56 -1.90 5.84 7.89
CA ILE A 56 -0.45 6.09 7.94
C ILE A 56 -0.12 7.14 9.00
N LEU A 57 -0.83 8.27 8.99
CA LEU A 57 -0.57 9.39 9.88
C LEU A 57 -0.82 8.99 11.35
N TYR A 58 -1.91 8.26 11.60
CA TYR A 58 -2.22 7.72 12.93
C TYR A 58 -1.17 6.72 13.40
N ASN A 59 -0.74 5.79 12.54
CA ASN A 59 0.30 4.82 12.88
C ASN A 59 1.60 5.53 13.25
N ARG A 60 2.07 6.48 12.45
CA ARG A 60 3.29 7.24 12.71
C ARG A 60 3.21 8.10 13.98
N TYR A 61 2.03 8.64 14.29
CA TYR A 61 1.81 9.34 15.56
C TYR A 61 1.96 8.42 16.76
N LYS A 62 1.37 7.22 16.71
CA LYS A 62 1.44 6.23 17.78
C LYS A 62 2.86 5.68 17.95
N GLU A 63 3.56 5.49 16.85
CA GLU A 63 4.91 4.91 16.84
C GLU A 63 6.05 5.93 16.98
N ARG A 64 5.73 7.23 17.10
CA ARG A 64 6.70 8.34 17.09
C ARG A 64 7.92 8.14 17.99
N ARG A 65 7.76 7.54 19.18
CA ARG A 65 8.86 7.30 20.12
C ARG A 65 9.86 6.27 19.57
N THR A 66 9.35 5.18 19.03
CA THR A 66 10.15 4.12 18.42
C THR A 66 10.75 4.61 17.09
N ASP A 67 9.96 5.30 16.29
CA ASP A 67 10.38 5.87 15.01
C ASP A 67 11.44 6.94 15.16
N TYR A 68 11.48 7.69 16.27
CA TYR A 68 12.55 8.65 16.52
C TYR A 68 13.93 7.96 16.65
N LEU A 69 13.95 6.72 17.16
CA LEU A 69 15.19 5.95 17.34
C LEU A 69 15.68 5.31 16.04
N THR A 70 14.77 4.98 15.12
CA THR A 70 15.08 4.21 13.90
C THR A 70 15.08 5.07 12.64
N ASN A 71 14.24 6.10 12.60
CA ASN A 71 14.01 6.99 11.45
C ASN A 71 13.82 8.45 11.94
N PRO A 72 14.85 9.07 12.52
CA PRO A 72 14.74 10.40 13.14
C PRO A 72 14.35 11.50 12.15
N GLU A 73 14.81 11.43 10.89
CA GLU A 73 14.48 12.42 9.86
C GLU A 73 12.98 12.46 9.55
N ARG A 74 12.34 11.29 9.40
CA ARG A 74 10.90 11.18 9.17
C ARG A 74 10.12 11.74 10.35
N THR A 75 10.49 11.36 11.56
CA THR A 75 9.79 11.76 12.78
C THR A 75 9.89 13.27 13.00
N LYS A 76 11.07 13.86 12.80
CA LYS A 76 11.26 15.32 12.88
C LYS A 76 10.44 16.07 11.83
N ASN A 77 10.32 15.53 10.61
CA ASN A 77 9.48 16.17 9.58
C ASN A 77 8.00 16.20 9.99
N LEU A 78 7.54 15.16 10.70
CA LEU A 78 6.14 15.01 11.11
C LEU A 78 5.78 15.70 12.44
N GLU A 79 6.77 16.07 13.25
CA GLU A 79 6.58 16.58 14.60
C GLU A 79 5.65 17.81 14.64
N LYS A 80 5.78 18.70 13.65
CA LYS A 80 4.92 19.87 13.46
C LYS A 80 3.43 19.54 13.28
N TYR A 81 3.10 18.33 12.82
CA TYR A 81 1.72 17.89 12.62
C TYR A 81 1.13 17.20 13.84
N PHE A 82 1.94 16.66 14.76
CA PHE A 82 1.47 15.84 15.89
C PHE A 82 0.36 16.49 16.74
N PRO A 83 0.39 17.79 17.06
CA PRO A 83 -0.71 18.44 17.79
C PRO A 83 -2.04 18.46 17.02
N TYR A 84 -1.97 18.38 15.68
CA TYR A 84 -3.12 18.52 14.78
C TYR A 84 -3.58 17.19 14.18
N ILE A 85 -2.92 16.06 14.44
CA ILE A 85 -3.24 14.78 13.78
C ILE A 85 -4.70 14.37 14.02
N PHE A 86 -5.22 14.51 15.23
CA PHE A 86 -6.62 14.17 15.51
C PHE A 86 -7.60 15.08 14.75
N LEU A 87 -7.25 16.36 14.58
CA LEU A 87 -8.05 17.30 13.80
C LEU A 87 -8.03 16.94 12.30
N ILE A 88 -6.85 16.62 11.77
CA ILE A 88 -6.67 16.18 10.37
C ILE A 88 -7.47 14.89 10.11
N VAL A 89 -7.36 13.90 11.00
CA VAL A 89 -8.10 12.64 10.88
C VAL A 89 -9.61 12.87 10.99
N PHE A 90 -10.06 13.71 11.93
CA PHE A 90 -11.47 14.05 12.10
C PHE A 90 -12.06 14.67 10.83
N PHE A 91 -11.42 15.70 10.28
CA PHE A 91 -11.91 16.33 9.05
C PHE A 91 -11.84 15.39 7.85
N SER A 92 -10.79 14.56 7.74
CA SER A 92 -10.66 13.57 6.66
C SER A 92 -11.78 12.51 6.70
N ILE A 93 -12.16 12.07 7.91
CA ILE A 93 -13.31 11.18 8.10
C ILE A 93 -14.60 11.92 7.75
N LEU A 94 -14.79 13.14 8.25
CA LEU A 94 -16.00 13.94 8.00
C LEU A 94 -16.22 14.16 6.50
N ILE A 95 -15.16 14.48 5.74
CA ILE A 95 -15.19 14.62 4.29
C ILE A 95 -15.56 13.28 3.62
N SER A 96 -14.90 12.18 4.00
CA SER A 96 -15.15 10.86 3.41
C SER A 96 -16.60 10.40 3.65
N VAL A 97 -17.10 10.59 4.87
CA VAL A 97 -18.48 10.29 5.27
C VAL A 97 -19.46 11.18 4.50
N GLY A 98 -19.18 12.49 4.41
CA GLY A 98 -20.01 13.44 3.66
C GLY A 98 -20.14 13.08 2.19
N ILE A 99 -19.03 12.71 1.53
CA ILE A 99 -19.04 12.22 0.13
C ILE A 99 -19.90 10.95 0.01
N LEU A 100 -19.71 9.97 0.90
CA LEU A 100 -20.44 8.71 0.85
C LEU A 100 -21.95 8.90 1.06
N PHE A 101 -22.35 9.79 1.97
CA PHE A 101 -23.77 10.15 2.15
C PHE A 101 -24.33 10.90 0.95
N TYR A 102 -23.60 11.87 0.42
CA TYR A 102 -24.03 12.65 -0.75
C TYR A 102 -24.31 11.77 -1.97
N TYR A 103 -23.47 10.77 -2.23
CA TYR A 103 -23.64 9.81 -3.33
C TYR A 103 -24.49 8.57 -2.95
N ASN A 104 -25.11 8.56 -1.77
CA ASN A 104 -25.92 7.44 -1.26
C ASN A 104 -25.21 6.07 -1.28
N ARG A 105 -23.93 6.03 -0.89
CA ARG A 105 -23.06 4.84 -0.88
C ARG A 105 -22.96 4.21 0.50
N ILE A 106 -24.11 3.90 1.11
CA ILE A 106 -24.20 3.42 2.51
C ILE A 106 -23.46 2.10 2.74
N THR A 107 -23.53 1.16 1.80
CA THR A 107 -22.81 -0.12 1.90
C THR A 107 -21.29 0.08 1.92
N ALA A 108 -20.77 0.97 1.07
CA ALA A 108 -19.36 1.33 1.05
C ALA A 108 -18.95 2.06 2.34
N LEU A 109 -19.82 2.89 2.92
CA LEU A 109 -19.60 3.52 4.23
C LEU A 109 -19.47 2.49 5.36
N LEU A 110 -20.40 1.55 5.47
CA LEU A 110 -20.33 0.49 6.48
C LEU A 110 -19.04 -0.33 6.33
N PHE A 111 -18.64 -0.62 5.09
CA PHE A 111 -17.40 -1.33 4.84
C PHE A 111 -16.15 -0.50 5.15
N LEU A 112 -16.14 0.81 4.88
CA LEU A 112 -15.05 1.70 5.25
C LEU A 112 -14.89 1.81 6.78
N ILE A 113 -16.01 1.82 7.52
CA ILE A 113 -16.00 1.75 8.98
C ILE A 113 -15.36 0.44 9.44
N LEU A 114 -15.75 -0.70 8.85
CA LEU A 114 -15.13 -2.00 9.14
C LEU A 114 -13.61 -1.98 8.88
N LEU A 115 -13.17 -1.47 7.73
CA LEU A 115 -11.73 -1.36 7.41
C LEU A 115 -10.98 -0.46 8.41
N SER A 116 -11.60 0.64 8.83
CA SER A 116 -11.05 1.56 9.83
C SER A 116 -10.92 0.89 11.20
N LEU A 117 -11.95 0.13 11.61
CA LEU A 117 -11.93 -0.66 12.84
C LEU A 117 -10.82 -1.70 12.81
N LEU A 118 -10.66 -2.41 11.69
CA LEU A 118 -9.56 -3.36 11.49
C LEU A 118 -8.20 -2.64 11.66
N GLY A 119 -7.97 -1.52 10.96
CA GLY A 119 -6.72 -0.75 11.10
C GLY A 119 -6.43 -0.31 12.56
N PHE A 120 -7.47 0.10 13.29
CA PHE A 120 -7.35 0.47 14.70
C PHE A 120 -7.04 -0.74 15.60
N LEU A 121 -7.77 -1.85 15.41
CA LEU A 121 -7.58 -3.11 16.14
C LEU A 121 -6.15 -3.65 15.97
N TYR A 122 -5.58 -3.51 14.78
CA TYR A 122 -4.19 -3.88 14.56
C TYR A 122 -3.21 -3.07 15.39
N THR A 123 -3.36 -1.75 15.36
CA THR A 123 -2.45 -0.81 16.03
C THR A 123 -2.47 -1.00 17.55
N GLU A 124 -3.66 -1.23 18.14
CA GLU A 124 -3.83 -1.32 19.59
C GLU A 124 -3.68 -2.75 20.14
N TYR A 125 -4.19 -3.77 19.42
CA TYR A 125 -4.32 -5.13 19.95
C TYR A 125 -3.49 -6.16 19.17
N PHE A 126 -3.66 -6.25 17.85
CA PHE A 126 -3.07 -7.34 17.08
C PHE A 126 -1.57 -7.20 16.84
N LYS A 127 -1.01 -6.00 17.08
CA LYS A 127 0.44 -5.84 17.06
C LYS A 127 1.14 -6.79 18.04
N LYS A 128 0.57 -7.11 19.22
CA LYS A 128 1.16 -8.11 20.13
C LYS A 128 1.14 -9.54 19.57
N ILE A 129 0.23 -9.84 18.63
CA ILE A 129 0.13 -11.16 17.98
C ILE A 129 1.30 -11.36 17.00
N THR A 130 1.84 -10.27 16.45
CA THR A 130 3.01 -10.33 15.55
C THR A 130 4.29 -10.84 16.24
N GLU A 131 4.31 -10.90 17.58
CA GLU A 131 5.37 -11.55 18.36
C GLU A 131 5.25 -13.09 18.35
N LYS A 132 4.10 -13.64 17.95
CA LYS A 132 3.78 -15.09 18.02
C LYS A 132 3.58 -15.73 16.65
N ILE A 133 3.08 -14.97 15.68
CA ILE A 133 2.75 -15.47 14.34
C ILE A 133 3.68 -14.83 13.32
N ILE A 134 4.42 -15.67 12.61
CA ILE A 134 5.37 -15.24 11.57
C ILE A 134 4.63 -14.45 10.50
N ALA A 135 5.14 -13.26 10.18
CA ALA A 135 4.65 -12.39 9.11
C ALA A 135 3.17 -11.96 9.22
N PHE A 136 2.58 -12.05 10.42
CA PHE A 136 1.20 -11.62 10.65
C PHE A 136 1.00 -10.15 10.26
N LYS A 137 1.96 -9.27 10.59
CA LYS A 137 1.98 -7.86 10.16
C LYS A 137 1.81 -7.72 8.65
N ASN A 138 2.63 -8.45 7.89
CA ASN A 138 2.68 -8.37 6.42
C ASN A 138 1.39 -8.89 5.80
N ILE A 139 0.92 -10.05 6.27
CA ILE A 139 -0.34 -10.67 5.81
C ILE A 139 -1.51 -9.73 6.11
N TYR A 140 -1.59 -9.22 7.34
CA TYR A 140 -2.66 -8.35 7.78
C TYR A 140 -2.74 -7.05 6.96
N PHE A 141 -1.61 -6.37 6.79
CA PHE A 141 -1.55 -5.14 6.00
C PHE A 141 -1.89 -5.38 4.51
N SER A 142 -1.41 -6.51 3.97
CA SER A 142 -1.69 -6.89 2.59
C SER A 142 -3.16 -7.24 2.38
N LEU A 143 -3.80 -7.88 3.37
CA LEU A 143 -5.23 -8.15 3.37
C LEU A 143 -6.03 -6.85 3.38
N ILE A 144 -5.79 -5.94 4.33
CA ILE A 144 -6.51 -4.64 4.38
C ILE A 144 -6.38 -3.89 3.06
N THR A 145 -5.17 -3.84 2.49
CA THR A 145 -4.95 -3.17 1.21
C THR A 145 -5.74 -3.84 0.08
N SER A 146 -5.70 -5.18 -0.01
CA SER A 146 -6.45 -5.90 -1.04
C SER A 146 -7.97 -5.77 -0.87
N LEU A 147 -8.46 -5.61 0.36
CA LEU A 147 -9.88 -5.35 0.65
C LEU A 147 -10.35 -3.97 0.18
N LEU A 148 -9.46 -3.05 -0.20
CA LEU A 148 -9.87 -1.81 -0.89
C LEU A 148 -10.61 -2.09 -2.21
N LEU A 149 -10.39 -3.26 -2.83
CA LEU A 149 -11.13 -3.67 -4.02
C LEU A 149 -12.58 -4.05 -3.69
N ILE A 150 -12.83 -4.60 -2.50
CA ILE A 150 -14.19 -4.86 -2.01
C ILE A 150 -14.87 -3.53 -1.69
N PHE A 151 -14.15 -2.56 -1.12
CA PHE A 151 -14.66 -1.19 -0.98
C PHE A 151 -15.05 -0.60 -2.35
N LEU A 152 -14.17 -0.70 -3.34
CA LEU A 152 -14.45 -0.25 -4.72
C LEU A 152 -15.73 -0.90 -5.27
N ALA A 153 -15.88 -2.21 -5.08
CA ALA A 153 -17.05 -2.92 -5.54
C ALA A 153 -18.33 -2.46 -4.83
N PHE A 154 -18.31 -2.27 -3.51
CA PHE A 154 -19.45 -1.69 -2.81
C PHE A 154 -19.77 -0.27 -3.27
N TYR A 155 -18.75 0.54 -3.53
CA TYR A 155 -18.91 1.93 -3.97
C TYR A 155 -19.66 2.02 -5.31
N TYR A 156 -19.28 1.19 -6.27
CA TYR A 156 -19.88 1.16 -7.61
C TYR A 156 -20.99 0.12 -7.77
N SER A 157 -21.42 -0.52 -6.68
CA SER A 157 -22.41 -1.62 -6.71
C SER A 157 -22.01 -2.77 -7.66
N TYR A 158 -20.70 -3.03 -7.77
CA TYR A 158 -20.15 -4.10 -8.58
C TYR A 158 -20.34 -5.47 -7.90
N PRO A 159 -20.65 -6.55 -8.63
CA PRO A 159 -20.86 -7.88 -8.04
C PRO A 159 -19.58 -8.45 -7.39
N LEU A 160 -19.67 -8.80 -6.11
CA LEU A 160 -18.53 -9.26 -5.29
C LEU A 160 -18.04 -10.68 -5.60
N LEU A 161 -18.96 -11.59 -5.95
CA LEU A 161 -18.66 -13.01 -6.15
C LEU A 161 -18.27 -13.29 -7.61
N THR A 162 -17.46 -12.41 -8.19
CA THR A 162 -16.99 -12.56 -9.57
C THR A 162 -15.56 -13.07 -9.59
N PHE A 163 -15.24 -13.91 -10.58
CA PHE A 163 -13.88 -14.41 -10.74
C PHE A 163 -12.83 -13.29 -11.00
N PRO A 164 -13.11 -12.27 -11.83
CA PRO A 164 -12.20 -11.14 -12.04
C PRO A 164 -11.78 -10.43 -10.75
N ILE A 165 -12.72 -10.09 -9.85
CA ILE A 165 -12.36 -9.37 -8.62
C ILE A 165 -11.50 -10.22 -7.71
N PHE A 166 -11.74 -11.54 -7.64
CA PHE A 166 -10.93 -12.46 -6.86
C PHE A 166 -9.49 -12.57 -7.39
N LEU A 167 -9.32 -12.66 -8.72
CA LEU A 167 -8.01 -12.68 -9.34
C LEU A 167 -7.21 -11.41 -9.06
N ILE A 168 -7.85 -10.23 -9.20
CA ILE A 168 -7.18 -8.95 -8.92
C ILE A 168 -6.89 -8.81 -7.43
N LEU A 169 -7.78 -9.27 -6.54
CA LEU A 169 -7.55 -9.27 -5.09
C LEU A 169 -6.31 -10.10 -4.74
N ILE A 170 -6.18 -11.32 -5.29
CA ILE A 170 -4.99 -12.16 -5.08
C ILE A 170 -3.73 -11.46 -5.62
N PHE A 171 -3.81 -10.87 -6.82
CA PHE A 171 -2.69 -10.11 -7.39
C PHE A 171 -2.25 -9.00 -6.42
N VAL A 172 -3.17 -8.11 -6.03
CA VAL A 172 -2.90 -6.99 -5.11
C VAL A 172 -2.36 -7.49 -3.77
N PHE A 173 -2.95 -8.54 -3.21
CA PHE A 173 -2.51 -9.15 -1.95
C PHE A 173 -1.06 -9.65 -2.06
N LEU A 174 -0.72 -10.42 -3.08
CA LEU A 174 0.64 -10.95 -3.26
C LEU A 174 1.66 -9.84 -3.49
N ARG A 175 1.32 -8.82 -4.28
CA ARG A 175 2.20 -7.66 -4.51
C ARG A 175 2.42 -6.84 -3.24
N MET A 176 1.37 -6.61 -2.44
CA MET A 176 1.50 -5.91 -1.17
C MET A 176 2.26 -6.74 -0.12
N LEU A 177 2.10 -8.07 -0.15
CA LEU A 177 2.86 -8.98 0.71
C LEU A 177 4.35 -8.93 0.39
N ILE A 178 4.70 -8.92 -0.90
CA ILE A 178 6.08 -8.72 -1.35
C ILE A 178 6.62 -7.38 -0.86
N ASN A 179 5.88 -6.28 -1.07
CA ASN A 179 6.31 -4.95 -0.67
C ASN A 179 6.57 -4.87 0.85
N THR A 180 5.61 -5.29 1.66
CA THR A 180 5.73 -5.20 3.12
C THR A 180 6.85 -6.07 3.66
N ILE A 181 7.03 -7.30 3.17
CA ILE A 181 8.15 -8.17 3.58
C ILE A 181 9.50 -7.57 3.15
N PHE A 182 9.56 -6.96 1.97
CA PHE A 182 10.76 -6.30 1.49
C PHE A 182 11.12 -5.08 2.35
N LEU A 183 10.13 -4.27 2.72
CA LEU A 183 10.33 -3.12 3.61
C LEU A 183 10.87 -3.55 4.98
N ASP A 184 10.43 -4.69 5.52
CA ASP A 184 10.92 -5.22 6.80
C ASP A 184 12.41 -5.62 6.78
N ILE A 185 13.03 -5.75 5.60
CA ILE A 185 14.48 -6.02 5.51
C ILE A 185 15.28 -4.86 6.12
N LYS A 186 14.77 -3.62 6.03
CA LYS A 186 15.44 -2.46 6.63
C LYS A 186 15.24 -2.33 8.12
N ASP A 187 14.16 -2.92 8.60
CA ASP A 187 13.70 -2.80 9.98
C ASP A 187 14.13 -4.02 10.82
N ILE A 188 15.02 -4.91 10.32
CA ILE A 188 15.48 -6.11 11.04
C ILE A 188 15.99 -5.78 12.45
N GLU A 189 16.85 -4.77 12.59
CA GLU A 189 17.42 -4.42 13.89
C GLU A 189 16.38 -3.85 14.85
N SER A 190 15.48 -3.00 14.36
CA SER A 190 14.42 -2.42 15.16
C SER A 190 13.38 -3.46 15.56
N ASP A 191 12.93 -4.27 14.61
CA ASP A 191 11.93 -5.32 14.80
C ASP A 191 12.44 -6.39 15.78
N LYS A 192 13.75 -6.69 15.76
CA LYS A 192 14.38 -7.58 16.73
C LYS A 192 14.35 -7.01 18.15
N LYS A 193 14.55 -5.69 18.33
CA LYS A 193 14.48 -5.03 19.66
C LYS A 193 13.07 -5.09 20.27
N ILE A 194 12.03 -5.06 19.43
CA ILE A 194 10.63 -5.17 19.85
C ILE A 194 10.04 -6.58 19.67
N LYS A 195 10.89 -7.61 19.48
CA LYS A 195 10.54 -9.03 19.42
C LYS A 195 9.48 -9.40 18.35
N LEU A 196 9.43 -8.66 17.25
CA LEU A 196 8.55 -9.01 16.12
C LEU A 196 9.08 -10.24 15.38
N MET A 197 8.17 -11.15 14.96
CA MET A 197 8.51 -12.31 14.14
C MET A 197 8.29 -12.00 12.66
N THR A 198 9.22 -11.29 12.03
CA THR A 198 9.19 -11.03 10.57
C THR A 198 10.06 -12.03 9.80
N PHE A 199 9.73 -12.27 8.53
CA PHE A 199 10.52 -13.18 7.67
C PHE A 199 12.02 -12.80 7.60
N PRO A 200 12.40 -11.52 7.46
CA PRO A 200 13.81 -11.13 7.42
C PRO A 200 14.57 -11.45 8.70
N ILE A 201 13.93 -11.43 9.88
CA ILE A 201 14.55 -11.81 11.16
C ILE A 201 14.90 -13.30 11.20
N LEU A 202 14.02 -14.15 10.68
CA LEU A 202 14.19 -15.62 10.75
C LEU A 202 15.18 -16.16 9.71
N TYR A 203 15.15 -15.62 8.50
CA TYR A 203 15.90 -16.19 7.36
C TYR A 203 17.05 -15.30 6.85
N GLY A 204 17.12 -14.05 7.32
CA GLY A 204 18.10 -13.06 6.87
C GLY A 204 17.76 -12.45 5.50
N SER A 205 18.39 -11.31 5.20
CA SER A 205 18.14 -10.49 4.01
C SER A 205 18.43 -11.21 2.68
N LYS A 206 19.43 -12.10 2.61
CA LYS A 206 19.78 -12.80 1.36
C LYS A 206 18.75 -13.85 0.97
N LYS A 207 18.32 -14.71 1.91
CA LYS A 207 17.34 -15.77 1.64
C LYS A 207 15.97 -15.18 1.33
N ILE A 208 15.58 -14.12 2.04
CA ILE A 208 14.28 -13.49 1.81
C ILE A 208 14.17 -12.86 0.42
N LEU A 209 15.25 -12.26 -0.11
CA LEU A 209 15.24 -11.74 -1.48
C LEU A 209 15.05 -12.84 -2.53
N VAL A 210 15.58 -14.05 -2.32
CA VAL A 210 15.34 -15.19 -3.24
C VAL A 210 13.88 -15.64 -3.16
N PHE A 211 13.34 -15.75 -1.94
CA PHE A 211 11.93 -16.07 -1.73
C PHE A 211 10.98 -15.06 -2.39
N LEU A 212 11.27 -13.76 -2.22
CA LEU A 212 10.49 -12.68 -2.83
C LEU A 212 10.52 -12.69 -4.36
N LYS A 213 11.62 -13.13 -4.97
CA LYS A 213 11.68 -13.37 -6.43
C LYS A 213 10.71 -14.46 -6.86
N GLY A 214 10.64 -15.56 -6.10
CA GLY A 214 9.69 -16.65 -6.33
C GLY A 214 8.24 -16.16 -6.25
N ILE A 215 7.88 -15.47 -5.17
CA ILE A 215 6.52 -14.88 -5.02
C ILE A 215 6.24 -13.87 -6.12
N THR A 216 7.23 -13.07 -6.54
CA THR A 216 7.05 -12.11 -7.65
C THR A 216 6.63 -12.79 -8.94
N ILE A 217 7.25 -13.92 -9.30
CA ILE A 217 6.86 -14.69 -10.48
C ILE A 217 5.45 -15.30 -10.29
N LEU A 218 5.16 -15.84 -9.11
CA LEU A 218 3.83 -16.37 -8.81
C LEU A 218 2.74 -15.29 -8.80
N SER A 219 3.10 -14.06 -8.43
CA SER A 219 2.14 -12.96 -8.25
C SER A 219 1.45 -12.57 -9.54
N VAL A 220 2.03 -12.84 -10.71
CA VAL A 220 1.41 -12.51 -12.00
C VAL A 220 0.45 -13.59 -12.52
N LEU A 221 0.41 -14.77 -11.90
CA LEU A 221 -0.49 -15.85 -12.31
C LEU A 221 -1.96 -15.40 -12.37
N PRO A 222 -2.51 -14.63 -11.40
CA PRO A 222 -3.89 -14.17 -11.50
C PRO A 222 -4.16 -13.28 -12.72
N ILE A 223 -3.17 -12.48 -13.16
CA ILE A 223 -3.28 -11.65 -14.37
C ILE A 223 -3.25 -12.53 -15.63
N ILE A 224 -2.35 -13.52 -15.68
CA ILE A 224 -2.27 -14.46 -16.80
C ILE A 224 -3.55 -15.29 -16.93
N LEU A 225 -4.07 -15.80 -15.81
CA LEU A 225 -5.34 -16.54 -15.78
C LEU A 225 -6.51 -15.64 -16.18
N GLY A 226 -6.55 -14.42 -15.66
CA GLY A 226 -7.59 -13.46 -16.02
C GLY A 226 -7.59 -13.14 -17.52
N PHE A 227 -6.41 -12.99 -18.12
CA PHE A 227 -6.26 -12.83 -19.56
C PHE A 227 -6.69 -14.09 -20.33
N TYR A 228 -6.20 -15.26 -19.93
CA TYR A 228 -6.45 -16.53 -20.63
C TYR A 228 -7.93 -16.91 -20.69
N PHE A 229 -8.69 -16.59 -19.65
CA PHE A 229 -10.13 -16.83 -19.57
C PHE A 229 -10.99 -15.63 -20.02
N ASP A 230 -10.39 -14.61 -20.64
CA ASP A 230 -11.06 -13.37 -21.08
C ASP A 230 -11.86 -12.65 -19.95
N LEU A 231 -11.38 -12.77 -18.70
CA LEU A 231 -12.00 -12.21 -17.50
C LEU A 231 -11.58 -10.76 -17.22
N ILE A 232 -10.41 -10.37 -17.72
CA ILE A 232 -9.88 -9.00 -17.64
C ILE A 232 -9.35 -8.56 -19.01
N PRO A 233 -9.28 -7.24 -19.31
CA PRO A 233 -8.87 -6.75 -20.62
C PRO A 233 -7.47 -7.22 -21.06
N LYS A 234 -7.25 -7.38 -22.37
CA LYS A 234 -5.97 -7.85 -22.93
C LYS A 234 -4.78 -6.98 -22.57
N PHE A 235 -4.98 -5.66 -22.49
CA PHE A 235 -3.94 -4.74 -22.06
C PHE A 235 -3.44 -4.98 -20.63
N SER A 236 -4.14 -5.78 -19.81
CA SER A 236 -3.71 -6.13 -18.45
C SER A 236 -2.34 -6.83 -18.39
N LEU A 237 -1.91 -7.46 -19.49
CA LEU A 237 -0.59 -8.10 -19.60
C LEU A 237 0.58 -7.11 -19.43
N VAL A 238 0.37 -5.80 -19.60
CA VAL A 238 1.40 -4.80 -19.26
C VAL A 238 1.78 -4.83 -17.78
N LEU A 239 0.91 -5.34 -16.89
CA LEU A 239 1.26 -5.52 -15.48
C LEU A 239 2.34 -6.60 -15.27
N LEU A 240 2.70 -7.40 -16.26
CA LEU A 240 3.85 -8.29 -16.17
C LEU A 240 5.18 -7.52 -15.99
N PHE A 241 5.24 -6.24 -16.37
CA PHE A 241 6.39 -5.36 -16.13
C PHE A 241 6.71 -5.12 -14.64
N VAL A 242 5.80 -5.49 -13.72
CA VAL A 242 6.13 -5.50 -12.29
C VAL A 242 7.27 -6.46 -11.96
N ILE A 243 7.43 -7.58 -12.69
CA ILE A 243 8.50 -8.55 -12.46
C ILE A 243 9.90 -7.92 -12.63
N PRO A 244 10.25 -7.39 -13.83
CA PRO A 244 11.57 -6.78 -14.01
C PRO A 244 11.78 -5.57 -13.09
N TYR A 245 10.72 -4.80 -12.79
CA TYR A 245 10.81 -3.68 -11.84
C TYR A 245 11.15 -4.15 -10.42
N SER A 246 10.49 -5.19 -9.91
CA SER A 246 10.82 -5.75 -8.60
C SER A 246 12.20 -6.35 -8.53
N PHE A 247 12.62 -7.06 -9.57
CA PHE A 247 13.96 -7.63 -9.61
C PHE A 247 15.02 -6.52 -9.63
N TYR A 248 14.75 -5.40 -10.30
CA TYR A 248 15.60 -4.23 -10.29
C TYR A 248 15.77 -3.67 -8.87
N TYR A 249 14.68 -3.35 -8.15
CA TYR A 249 14.84 -2.79 -6.81
C TYR A 249 15.36 -3.81 -5.76
N PHE A 250 15.06 -5.10 -5.91
CA PHE A 250 15.67 -6.17 -5.10
C PHE A 250 17.18 -6.29 -5.29
N ASN A 251 17.66 -6.13 -6.53
CA ASN A 251 19.10 -6.18 -6.79
C ASN A 251 19.78 -4.90 -6.30
N LYS A 252 19.12 -3.75 -6.48
CA LYS A 252 19.63 -2.45 -6.02
C LYS A 252 19.73 -2.36 -4.50
N SER A 253 18.83 -3.00 -3.74
CA SER A 253 18.91 -3.02 -2.27
C SER A 253 20.07 -3.83 -1.71
N LYS A 254 20.71 -4.69 -2.51
CA LYS A 254 21.97 -5.35 -2.10
C LYS A 254 23.15 -4.39 -2.04
N LEU A 255 23.05 -3.23 -2.70
CA LEU A 255 24.09 -2.20 -2.71
C LEU A 255 23.85 -1.27 -1.51
N GLU A 256 24.58 -1.49 -0.42
CA GLU A 256 24.39 -0.84 0.90
C GLU A 256 24.26 0.69 0.84
N LYS A 257 24.94 1.35 -0.12
CA LYS A 257 24.96 2.82 -0.28
C LYS A 257 23.60 3.48 -0.54
N ASN A 258 22.58 2.75 -1.01
CA ASN A 258 21.28 3.34 -1.38
C ASN A 258 20.09 2.68 -0.67
N PHE A 259 20.34 1.89 0.36
CA PHE A 259 19.35 0.98 0.95
C PHE A 259 18.06 1.69 1.41
N TYR A 260 18.18 2.86 2.06
CA TYR A 260 17.02 3.62 2.53
C TYR A 260 16.18 4.22 1.38
N LEU A 261 16.82 4.80 0.36
CA LEU A 261 16.12 5.39 -0.78
C LEU A 261 15.44 4.30 -1.64
N VAL A 262 16.11 3.17 -1.84
CA VAL A 262 15.54 2.02 -2.55
C VAL A 262 14.32 1.48 -1.80
N ASN A 263 14.41 1.30 -0.48
CA ASN A 263 13.32 0.74 0.30
C ASN A 263 12.14 1.72 0.44
N TYR A 264 12.38 2.99 0.75
CA TYR A 264 11.29 3.95 0.96
C TYR A 264 10.63 4.45 -0.32
N VAL A 265 11.35 4.46 -1.44
CA VAL A 265 10.86 5.09 -2.67
C VAL A 265 10.57 4.03 -3.72
N LEU A 266 11.54 3.20 -4.10
CA LEU A 266 11.35 2.34 -5.28
C LEU A 266 10.30 1.25 -5.06
N ALA A 267 10.27 0.63 -3.87
CA ALA A 267 9.30 -0.41 -3.57
C ALA A 267 7.87 0.14 -3.52
N ASP A 268 7.64 1.23 -2.76
CA ASP A 268 6.32 1.87 -2.67
C ASP A 268 5.88 2.53 -3.99
N PHE A 269 6.83 3.02 -4.81
CA PHE A 269 6.54 3.59 -6.13
C PHE A 269 6.08 2.55 -7.16
N GLU A 270 6.29 1.26 -6.91
CA GLU A 270 5.78 0.18 -7.77
C GLU A 270 4.28 0.33 -8.04
N PHE A 271 3.49 0.63 -7.00
CA PHE A 271 2.03 0.72 -7.11
C PHE A 271 1.58 1.92 -7.93
N ILE A 272 2.33 3.02 -7.89
CA ILE A 272 2.07 4.19 -8.74
C ILE A 272 2.32 3.83 -10.20
N LEU A 273 3.40 3.08 -10.50
CA LEU A 273 3.72 2.64 -11.86
C LEU A 273 2.63 1.78 -12.50
N TRP A 274 1.85 1.03 -11.71
CA TRP A 274 0.76 0.21 -12.26
C TRP A 274 -0.27 1.05 -13.03
N SER A 275 -0.62 2.23 -12.48
CA SER A 275 -1.57 3.13 -13.13
C SER A 275 -1.04 3.61 -14.48
N PHE A 276 0.25 3.96 -14.55
CA PHE A 276 0.91 4.34 -15.80
C PHE A 276 0.98 3.18 -16.80
N PHE A 277 1.34 1.97 -16.35
CA PHE A 277 1.40 0.80 -17.22
C PHE A 277 0.04 0.48 -17.83
N VAL A 278 -1.02 0.46 -17.02
CA VAL A 278 -2.36 0.12 -17.51
C VAL A 278 -2.93 1.21 -18.41
N LEU A 279 -2.68 2.49 -18.14
CA LEU A 279 -3.06 3.58 -19.05
C LEU A 279 -2.32 3.49 -20.39
N ALA A 280 -1.00 3.25 -20.37
CA ALA A 280 -0.21 3.08 -21.59
C ALA A 280 -0.69 1.85 -22.40
N GLY A 281 -0.95 0.73 -21.72
CA GLY A 281 -1.50 -0.48 -22.34
C GLY A 281 -2.84 -0.24 -22.99
N LYS A 282 -3.75 0.45 -22.31
CA LYS A 282 -5.10 0.77 -22.83
C LYS A 282 -5.09 1.70 -24.03
N ILE A 283 -4.07 2.55 -24.19
CA ILE A 283 -3.92 3.45 -25.35
C ILE A 283 -3.28 2.70 -26.54
N SER A 284 -2.44 1.71 -26.25
CA SER A 284 -1.60 1.03 -27.27
C SER A 284 -2.22 -0.25 -27.85
N LEU A 285 -3.27 -0.79 -27.22
CA LEU A 285 -3.94 -2.06 -27.56
C LEU A 285 -5.45 -1.87 -27.60
#